data_AF-B1LG90-F1
#
_entry.id   AF-B1LG90-F1
#
_cell.length_a   1.000
_cell.length_b   1.000
_cell.length_c   1.000
_cell.angle_alpha   90.00
_cell.angle_beta   90.00
_cell.angle_gamma   90.00
#
_symmetry.space_group_name_H-M   'P 1'
#
loop_
_entity.id
_entity.type
_entity.pdbx_description
1 polymer ?
#
loop_
_entity_poly.entity_id
_entity_poly.type
_entity_poly.pdbx_seq_one_letter_code
_entity_poly.pdbx_strand_id
1 'polypeptide(L)'
;MNQFINSLAPKLSHWRRDFHHYAESGWVEFRTATVVAEELHQLGYSLALGREVVNESSRMGLPDEFTLQREFERARQQGALEQWIAAFEGGFTGIVATLDTGRPGPVMAFRVDMDALDLSEEQDVSHRPYRDGFASCNAGMMHACGHDGHTAIGLGLAHTLKQFESGLHGVIKLIFQPAEEGTRGARAMVDAGVVDDVDYFTAVHIGTGVPAGTVVCGSDNFMATTKFDAHFTGTAAHAGAKPEDGHNALLAAAQATLALHAIAPHSEGASRVNVGVMQAGSGRNVVPASALLKVETRGASDVINQYVFERAQQAIQGAATMYGVGVETRLMGAATASSPSPQWVAWLQIQAAQVAGVNQAIERVEAPAGSEDATLMMARVQRHQGQASYMVFGTQLAAGHHNEKFDFDEQVLAIAVETLARTALNFPWTRGI
;
A
#
# COMPACT_ATOMS: atom_id res chain seq x y z
N MET A 1 -13.17 21.72 -17.14
CA MET A 1 -12.71 20.59 -16.31
C MET A 1 -13.87 19.82 -15.67
N ASN A 2 -14.68 20.42 -14.79
CA ASN A 2 -15.75 19.71 -14.07
C ASN A 2 -16.73 18.95 -14.99
N GLN A 3 -17.17 19.56 -16.09
CA GLN A 3 -18.02 18.88 -17.08
C GLN A 3 -17.34 17.65 -17.70
N PHE A 4 -16.04 17.73 -17.98
CA PHE A 4 -15.27 16.62 -18.53
C PHE A 4 -15.13 15.49 -17.49
N ILE A 5 -14.79 15.81 -16.25
CA ILE A 5 -14.68 14.81 -15.17
C ILE A 5 -16.05 14.14 -14.91
N ASN A 6 -17.14 14.91 -14.90
CA ASN A 6 -18.49 14.34 -14.80
C ASN A 6 -18.81 13.39 -15.96
N SER A 7 -18.31 13.68 -17.17
CA SER A 7 -18.45 12.76 -18.31
C SER A 7 -17.59 11.50 -18.19
N LEU A 8 -16.52 11.53 -17.38
CA LEU A 8 -15.68 10.38 -17.05
C LEU A 8 -16.25 9.53 -15.90
N ALA A 9 -17.19 10.03 -15.10
CA ALA A 9 -17.71 9.32 -13.94
C ALA A 9 -18.19 7.87 -14.23
N PRO A 10 -18.91 7.59 -15.34
CA PRO A 10 -19.25 6.21 -15.70
C PRO A 10 -18.01 5.33 -15.96
N LYS A 11 -16.95 5.88 -16.55
CA LYS A 11 -15.68 5.17 -16.80
C LYS A 11 -14.93 4.91 -15.49
N LEU A 12 -14.95 5.86 -14.55
CA LEU A 12 -14.40 5.68 -13.19
C LEU A 12 -15.07 4.53 -12.44
N SER A 13 -16.41 4.51 -12.41
CA SER A 13 -17.16 3.41 -11.82
C SER A 13 -16.89 2.07 -12.52
N HIS A 14 -16.76 2.08 -13.85
CA HIS A 14 -16.45 0.88 -14.61
C HIS A 14 -15.08 0.30 -14.25
N TRP A 15 -14.01 1.11 -14.28
CA TRP A 15 -12.68 0.66 -13.89
C TRP A 15 -12.63 0.18 -12.46
N ARG A 16 -13.20 0.95 -11.52
CA ARG A 16 -13.28 0.52 -10.12
C ARG A 16 -13.89 -0.87 -10.01
N ARG A 17 -15.05 -1.09 -10.61
CA ARG A 17 -15.77 -2.37 -10.50
C ARG A 17 -15.05 -3.52 -11.22
N ASP A 18 -14.36 -3.25 -12.33
CA ASP A 18 -13.51 -4.24 -13.00
C ASP A 18 -12.33 -4.66 -12.11
N PHE A 19 -11.59 -3.70 -11.55
CA PHE A 19 -10.49 -3.99 -10.62
C PHE A 19 -11.00 -4.68 -9.34
N HIS A 20 -12.17 -4.29 -8.83
CA HIS A 20 -12.80 -4.95 -7.70
C HIS A 20 -13.13 -6.42 -7.99
N HIS A 21 -13.71 -6.70 -9.16
CA HIS A 21 -14.09 -8.04 -9.56
C HIS A 21 -12.87 -8.94 -9.77
N TYR A 22 -11.79 -8.40 -10.30
CA TYR A 22 -10.53 -9.12 -10.51
C TYR A 22 -9.47 -8.69 -9.51
N ALA A 23 -9.82 -8.66 -8.22
CA ALA A 23 -8.90 -8.25 -7.15
C ALA A 23 -7.64 -9.15 -7.11
N GLU A 24 -6.46 -8.54 -6.96
CA GLU A 24 -5.18 -9.24 -6.94
C GLU A 24 -4.31 -8.76 -5.77
N SER A 25 -3.82 -9.68 -4.94
CA SER A 25 -2.99 -9.34 -3.77
C SER A 25 -1.63 -8.74 -4.15
N GLY A 26 -0.95 -8.21 -3.14
CA GLY A 26 0.38 -7.63 -3.29
C GLY A 26 1.38 -8.53 -4.05
N TRP A 27 2.08 -7.93 -5.01
CA TRP A 27 3.03 -8.54 -5.95
C TRP A 27 2.43 -9.42 -7.05
N VAL A 28 1.12 -9.65 -7.07
CA VAL A 28 0.45 -10.47 -8.11
C VAL A 28 -0.64 -9.72 -8.87
N GLU A 29 -0.55 -8.39 -8.90
CA GLU A 29 -1.43 -7.44 -9.61
C GLU A 29 -1.21 -7.44 -11.14
N PHE A 30 -0.96 -8.62 -11.70
CA PHE A 30 -0.56 -8.79 -13.10
C PHE A 30 -1.62 -8.28 -14.07
N ARG A 31 -2.89 -8.67 -13.89
CA ARG A 31 -3.99 -8.23 -14.77
C ARG A 31 -4.21 -6.74 -14.63
N THR A 32 -4.33 -6.25 -13.40
CA THR A 32 -4.54 -4.82 -13.11
C THR A 32 -3.45 -3.98 -13.76
N ALA A 33 -2.18 -4.36 -13.61
CA ALA A 33 -1.05 -3.68 -14.22
C ALA A 33 -1.15 -3.65 -15.76
N THR A 34 -1.57 -4.73 -16.42
CA THR A 34 -1.74 -4.71 -17.89
C THR A 34 -2.81 -3.76 -18.36
N VAL A 35 -3.95 -3.67 -17.65
CA VAL A 35 -5.05 -2.76 -18.00
C VAL A 35 -4.62 -1.31 -17.79
N VAL A 36 -3.93 -1.03 -16.67
CA VAL A 36 -3.39 0.30 -16.38
C VAL A 36 -2.36 0.73 -17.44
N ALA A 37 -1.42 -0.15 -17.80
CA ALA A 37 -0.43 0.13 -18.83
C ALA A 37 -1.08 0.43 -20.18
N GLU A 38 -2.09 -0.34 -20.59
CA GLU A 38 -2.81 -0.11 -21.85
C GLU A 38 -3.52 1.24 -21.87
N GLU A 39 -4.28 1.59 -20.85
CA GLU A 39 -5.02 2.86 -20.80
C GLU A 39 -4.05 4.05 -20.84
N LEU A 40 -2.93 3.98 -20.11
CA LEU A 40 -1.92 5.04 -20.11
C LEU A 40 -1.18 5.12 -21.46
N HIS A 41 -0.90 3.98 -22.09
CA HIS A 41 -0.29 3.92 -23.43
C HIS A 41 -1.21 4.55 -24.49
N GLN A 42 -2.50 4.22 -24.49
CA GLN A 42 -3.48 4.79 -25.42
C GLN A 42 -3.62 6.31 -25.28
N LEU A 43 -3.41 6.84 -24.08
CA LEU A 43 -3.34 8.28 -23.83
C LEU A 43 -2.03 8.94 -24.28
N GLY A 44 -1.03 8.15 -24.67
CA GLY A 44 0.27 8.65 -25.13
C GLY A 44 1.21 9.07 -24.01
N TYR A 45 1.11 8.47 -22.82
CA TYR A 45 2.12 8.63 -21.77
C TYR A 45 3.38 7.81 -22.11
N SER A 46 4.55 8.30 -21.67
CA SER A 46 5.77 7.50 -21.67
C SER A 46 5.77 6.58 -20.45
N LEU A 47 5.92 5.28 -20.65
CA LEU A 47 5.82 4.27 -19.58
C LEU A 47 7.19 3.72 -19.20
N ALA A 48 7.42 3.58 -17.90
CA ALA A 48 8.47 2.73 -17.33
C ALA A 48 7.79 1.63 -16.51
N LEU A 49 8.12 0.36 -16.78
CA LEU A 49 7.34 -0.79 -16.32
C LEU A 49 8.21 -1.80 -15.54
N GLY A 50 7.58 -2.46 -14.58
CA GLY A 50 8.13 -3.58 -13.84
C GLY A 50 9.54 -3.39 -13.33
N ARG A 51 10.51 -4.15 -13.85
CA ARG A 51 11.90 -4.12 -13.38
C ARG A 51 12.57 -2.74 -13.52
N GLU A 52 12.07 -1.87 -14.39
CA GLU A 52 12.56 -0.49 -14.52
C GLU A 52 12.20 0.38 -13.30
N VAL A 53 11.10 0.06 -12.63
CA VAL A 53 10.51 0.89 -11.56
C VAL A 53 10.35 0.14 -10.24
N VAL A 54 10.75 -1.13 -10.17
CA VAL A 54 10.71 -1.98 -8.98
C VAL A 54 12.06 -2.67 -8.81
N ASN A 55 12.83 -2.25 -7.80
CA ASN A 55 14.11 -2.84 -7.48
C ASN A 55 13.94 -4.24 -6.87
N GLU A 56 14.54 -5.24 -7.53
CA GLU A 56 14.41 -6.66 -7.19
C GLU A 56 14.87 -7.00 -5.76
N SER A 57 15.99 -6.43 -5.32
CA SER A 57 16.63 -6.78 -4.04
C SER A 57 15.90 -6.25 -2.81
N SER A 58 15.09 -5.21 -2.99
CA SER A 58 14.33 -4.54 -1.94
C SER A 58 12.88 -5.00 -1.83
N ARG A 59 12.45 -5.98 -2.62
CA ARG A 59 11.10 -6.55 -2.52
C ARG A 59 10.98 -7.42 -1.27
N MET A 60 10.19 -6.96 -0.31
CA MET A 60 9.89 -7.69 0.92
C MET A 60 8.55 -8.43 0.79
N GLY A 61 8.42 -9.54 1.53
CA GLY A 61 7.17 -10.29 1.56
C GLY A 61 6.68 -10.82 0.21
N LEU A 62 7.61 -11.06 -0.73
CA LEU A 62 7.31 -11.64 -2.04
C LEU A 62 6.76 -13.06 -1.88
N PRO A 63 5.66 -13.43 -2.58
CA PRO A 63 5.18 -14.81 -2.64
C PRO A 63 6.23 -15.77 -3.18
N ASP A 64 6.08 -17.06 -2.88
CA ASP A 64 6.92 -18.09 -3.46
C ASP A 64 6.72 -18.22 -4.97
N GLU A 65 7.70 -18.80 -5.66
CA GLU A 65 7.72 -18.93 -7.12
C GLU A 65 6.52 -19.69 -7.68
N PHE A 66 6.03 -20.71 -6.96
CA PHE A 66 4.85 -21.46 -7.37
C PHE A 66 3.59 -20.59 -7.31
N THR A 67 3.43 -19.81 -6.24
CA THR A 67 2.34 -18.84 -6.11
C THR A 67 2.42 -17.79 -7.22
N LEU A 68 3.60 -17.19 -7.47
CA LEU A 68 3.78 -16.20 -8.54
C LEU A 68 3.38 -16.75 -9.91
N GLN A 69 3.85 -17.95 -10.28
CA GLN A 69 3.52 -18.56 -11.57
C GLN A 69 2.02 -18.87 -11.69
N ARG A 70 1.39 -19.37 -10.62
CA ARG A 70 -0.04 -19.66 -10.59
C ARG A 70 -0.86 -18.39 -10.83
N GLU A 71 -0.55 -17.31 -10.12
CA GLU A 71 -1.31 -16.07 -10.24
C GLU A 71 -1.04 -15.37 -11.58
N PHE A 72 0.15 -15.50 -12.14
CA PHE A 72 0.45 -15.02 -13.49
C PHE A 72 -0.44 -15.69 -14.54
N GLU A 73 -0.55 -17.03 -14.51
CA GLU A 73 -1.42 -17.77 -15.44
C GLU A 73 -2.91 -17.51 -15.20
N ARG A 74 -3.32 -17.33 -13.93
CA ARG A 74 -4.69 -16.89 -13.59
C ARG A 74 -5.00 -15.54 -14.25
N ALA A 75 -4.11 -14.56 -14.12
CA ALA A 75 -4.29 -13.23 -14.69
C ALA A 75 -4.47 -13.29 -16.22
N ARG A 76 -3.67 -14.11 -16.92
CA ARG A 76 -3.83 -14.35 -18.37
C ARG A 76 -5.20 -14.90 -18.72
N GLN A 77 -5.67 -15.91 -17.98
CA GLN A 77 -7.00 -16.50 -18.17
C GLN A 77 -8.14 -15.51 -17.87
N GLN A 78 -7.87 -14.49 -17.05
CA GLN A 78 -8.81 -13.43 -16.69
C GLN A 78 -8.69 -12.18 -17.57
N GLY A 79 -7.99 -12.27 -18.70
CA GLY A 79 -7.94 -11.21 -19.70
C GLY A 79 -6.83 -10.17 -19.49
N ALA A 80 -5.78 -10.50 -18.74
CA ALA A 80 -4.56 -9.72 -18.77
C ALA A 80 -4.05 -9.59 -20.21
N LEU A 81 -3.58 -8.39 -20.58
CA LEU A 81 -3.26 -8.08 -21.96
C LEU A 81 -1.87 -8.62 -22.33
N GLU A 82 -1.83 -9.51 -23.31
CA GLU A 82 -0.61 -10.26 -23.71
C GLU A 82 0.56 -9.34 -24.10
N GLN A 83 0.29 -8.15 -24.65
CA GLN A 83 1.36 -7.22 -25.02
C GLN A 83 2.09 -6.59 -23.83
N TRP A 84 1.50 -6.62 -22.64
CA TRP A 84 2.06 -6.00 -21.43
C TRP A 84 2.50 -7.01 -20.37
N ILE A 85 1.82 -8.16 -20.27
CA ILE A 85 1.94 -9.02 -19.08
C ILE A 85 3.38 -9.51 -18.81
N ALA A 86 4.17 -9.76 -19.86
CA ALA A 86 5.55 -10.20 -19.73
C ALA A 86 6.45 -9.17 -19.00
N ALA A 87 6.12 -7.87 -19.06
CA ALA A 87 6.85 -6.84 -18.32
C ALA A 87 6.71 -6.97 -16.80
N PHE A 88 5.66 -7.66 -16.35
CA PHE A 88 5.29 -7.76 -14.94
C PHE A 88 5.61 -9.14 -14.32
N GLU A 89 6.07 -10.11 -15.12
CA GLU A 89 6.37 -11.47 -14.69
C GLU A 89 7.35 -11.52 -13.50
N GLY A 90 7.10 -12.43 -12.56
CA GLY A 90 7.93 -12.62 -11.37
C GLY A 90 7.66 -11.61 -10.25
N GLY A 91 6.53 -10.91 -10.30
CA GLY A 91 6.05 -9.97 -9.27
C GLY A 91 6.64 -8.57 -9.38
N PHE A 92 6.76 -8.07 -10.60
CA PHE A 92 7.24 -6.72 -10.91
C PHE A 92 6.11 -5.89 -11.51
N THR A 93 5.03 -5.70 -10.78
CA THR A 93 3.76 -5.11 -11.28
C THR A 93 3.71 -3.58 -11.19
N GLY A 94 4.82 -2.90 -10.89
CA GLY A 94 4.85 -1.43 -10.78
C GLY A 94 4.83 -0.71 -12.13
N ILE A 95 4.20 0.47 -12.16
CA ILE A 95 4.06 1.30 -13.37
C ILE A 95 4.32 2.76 -13.00
N VAL A 96 5.12 3.43 -13.84
CA VAL A 96 5.26 4.89 -13.80
C VAL A 96 4.97 5.44 -15.19
N ALA A 97 3.94 6.28 -15.28
CA ALA A 97 3.59 7.00 -16.50
C ALA A 97 4.01 8.46 -16.40
N THR A 98 4.73 8.94 -17.43
CA THR A 98 5.30 10.29 -17.47
C THR A 98 4.66 11.10 -18.59
N LEU A 99 4.18 12.29 -18.24
CA LEU A 99 3.74 13.35 -19.15
C LEU A 99 4.75 14.50 -19.08
N ASP A 100 5.68 14.52 -20.03
CA ASP A 100 6.59 15.64 -20.22
C ASP A 100 5.92 16.67 -21.15
N THR A 101 5.73 17.88 -20.63
CA THR A 101 5.07 18.96 -21.36
C THR A 101 5.97 19.64 -22.40
N GLY A 102 7.28 19.37 -22.36
CA GLY A 102 8.32 20.08 -23.10
C GLY A 102 8.52 21.54 -22.66
N ARG A 103 7.79 21.99 -21.62
CA ARG A 103 7.86 23.34 -21.06
C ARG A 103 8.62 23.29 -19.74
N PRO A 104 9.55 24.23 -19.47
CA PRO A 104 10.28 24.26 -18.20
C PRO A 104 9.32 24.33 -17.01
N GLY A 105 9.61 23.55 -15.97
CA GLY A 105 8.81 23.48 -14.75
C GLY A 105 9.27 22.34 -13.85
N PRO A 106 8.66 22.21 -12.65
CA PRO A 106 8.98 21.16 -11.69
C PRO A 106 8.45 19.79 -12.13
N VAL A 107 8.90 18.75 -11.44
CA VAL A 107 8.35 17.39 -11.53
C VAL A 107 7.33 17.19 -10.42
N MET A 108 6.08 16.92 -10.79
CA MET A 108 5.00 16.61 -9.85
C MET A 108 4.59 15.15 -9.99
N ALA A 109 4.50 14.42 -8.88
CA ALA A 109 4.12 13.02 -8.85
C ALA A 109 2.85 12.78 -8.05
N PHE A 110 1.96 11.95 -8.59
CA PHE A 110 0.77 11.44 -7.92
C PHE A 110 0.86 9.92 -7.80
N ARG A 111 0.71 9.40 -6.58
CA ARG A 111 0.76 7.97 -6.28
C ARG A 111 -0.61 7.42 -5.94
N VAL A 112 -0.92 6.26 -6.53
CA VAL A 112 -2.00 5.35 -6.14
C VAL A 112 -1.44 3.94 -6.03
N ASP A 113 -2.03 3.11 -5.19
CA ASP A 113 -1.76 1.68 -5.05
C ASP A 113 -2.80 0.85 -5.80
N MET A 114 -2.46 -0.41 -6.07
CA MET A 114 -3.25 -1.30 -6.93
C MET A 114 -3.65 -2.61 -6.28
N ASP A 115 -3.05 -3.00 -5.15
CA ASP A 115 -3.21 -4.33 -4.61
C ASP A 115 -4.45 -4.50 -3.76
N ALA A 116 -4.94 -5.73 -3.69
CA ALA A 116 -6.00 -6.17 -2.81
C ALA A 116 -5.45 -6.78 -1.52
N LEU A 117 -6.35 -7.07 -0.59
CA LEU A 117 -6.07 -7.78 0.66
C LEU A 117 -6.29 -9.29 0.50
N ASP A 118 -5.51 -10.08 1.25
CA ASP A 118 -5.72 -11.52 1.43
C ASP A 118 -6.93 -11.79 2.36
N LEU A 119 -8.13 -11.50 1.86
CA LEU A 119 -9.41 -11.58 2.56
C LEU A 119 -10.50 -12.08 1.61
N SER A 120 -11.40 -12.93 2.10
CA SER A 120 -12.58 -13.37 1.34
C SER A 120 -13.71 -12.35 1.48
N GLU A 121 -14.23 -11.90 0.34
CA GLU A 121 -15.37 -10.97 0.27
C GLU A 121 -16.71 -11.66 0.60
N GLU A 122 -17.58 -10.95 1.30
CA GLU A 122 -18.93 -11.42 1.64
C GLU A 122 -19.77 -11.72 0.38
N GLN A 123 -20.38 -12.90 0.33
CA GLN A 123 -21.18 -13.39 -0.81
C GLN A 123 -22.68 -13.36 -0.49
N ASP A 124 -23.13 -12.26 0.13
CA ASP A 124 -24.53 -12.06 0.55
C ASP A 124 -25.20 -10.95 -0.27
N VAL A 125 -26.50 -11.10 -0.57
CA VAL A 125 -27.27 -10.14 -1.39
C VAL A 125 -27.41 -8.75 -0.75
N SER A 126 -27.15 -8.62 0.55
CA SER A 126 -27.08 -7.33 1.24
C SER A 126 -25.77 -6.57 0.95
N HIS A 127 -24.71 -7.27 0.55
CA HIS A 127 -23.43 -6.68 0.16
C HIS A 127 -23.51 -6.17 -1.29
N ARG A 128 -23.30 -4.87 -1.50
CA ARG A 128 -23.51 -4.22 -2.82
C ARG A 128 -22.66 -4.85 -3.93
N PRO A 129 -21.33 -5.04 -3.77
CA PRO A 129 -20.53 -5.72 -4.78
C PRO A 129 -21.09 -7.06 -5.22
N TYR A 130 -21.52 -7.90 -4.29
CA TYR A 130 -22.11 -9.20 -4.62
C TYR A 130 -23.45 -9.04 -5.34
N ARG A 131 -24.35 -8.22 -4.78
CA ARG A 131 -25.68 -7.94 -5.35
C ARG A 131 -25.62 -7.39 -6.77
N ASP A 132 -24.70 -6.47 -7.03
CA ASP A 132 -24.57 -5.76 -8.30
C ASP A 132 -23.60 -6.46 -9.26
N GLY A 133 -23.07 -7.65 -8.89
CA GLY A 133 -22.31 -8.53 -9.77
C GLY A 133 -20.86 -8.15 -10.00
N PHE A 134 -20.22 -7.45 -9.05
CA PHE A 134 -18.82 -7.05 -9.15
C PHE A 134 -17.96 -7.42 -7.92
N ALA A 135 -18.48 -8.21 -6.98
CA ALA A 135 -17.65 -8.84 -5.94
C ALA A 135 -16.51 -9.66 -6.58
N SER A 136 -15.39 -9.76 -5.88
CA SER A 136 -14.20 -10.46 -6.35
C SER A 136 -14.50 -11.89 -6.79
N CYS A 137 -14.05 -12.25 -7.99
CA CYS A 137 -14.04 -13.64 -8.47
C CYS A 137 -12.80 -14.42 -7.98
N ASN A 138 -11.83 -13.74 -7.37
CA ASN A 138 -10.58 -14.32 -6.89
C ASN A 138 -10.72 -14.69 -5.41
N ALA A 139 -10.88 -15.98 -5.15
CA ALA A 139 -11.09 -16.48 -3.79
C ALA A 139 -9.94 -16.08 -2.86
N GLY A 140 -10.28 -15.46 -1.74
CA GLY A 140 -9.32 -14.97 -0.74
C GLY A 140 -8.62 -13.66 -1.14
N MET A 141 -9.06 -12.97 -2.20
CA MET A 141 -8.56 -11.65 -2.59
C MET A 141 -9.72 -10.67 -2.68
N MET A 142 -9.66 -9.54 -1.96
CA MET A 142 -10.71 -8.51 -1.96
C MET A 142 -10.10 -7.12 -1.84
N HIS A 143 -10.59 -6.16 -2.62
CA HIS A 143 -10.27 -4.74 -2.41
C HIS A 143 -11.02 -4.17 -1.19
N ALA A 144 -10.59 -4.56 0.01
CA ALA A 144 -11.14 -4.10 1.28
C ALA A 144 -10.44 -2.84 1.85
N CYS A 145 -9.57 -2.21 1.06
CA CYS A 145 -8.87 -0.97 1.40
C CYS A 145 -9.12 0.19 0.40
N GLY A 146 -9.85 -0.08 -0.69
CA GLY A 146 -10.23 0.92 -1.69
C GLY A 146 -9.23 1.16 -2.83
N HIS A 147 -8.20 0.30 -2.97
CA HIS A 147 -7.14 0.44 -3.99
C HIS A 147 -7.66 0.26 -5.43
N ASP A 148 -8.78 -0.45 -5.63
CA ASP A 148 -9.56 -0.44 -6.88
C ASP A 148 -10.02 0.98 -7.23
N GLY A 149 -10.50 1.71 -6.23
CA GLY A 149 -10.85 3.12 -6.31
C GLY A 149 -9.65 4.03 -6.54
N HIS A 150 -8.53 3.77 -5.87
CA HIS A 150 -7.30 4.54 -6.04
C HIS A 150 -6.77 4.39 -7.48
N THR A 151 -6.71 3.16 -7.99
CA THR A 151 -6.33 2.86 -9.38
C THR A 151 -7.25 3.56 -10.37
N ALA A 152 -8.57 3.51 -10.15
CA ALA A 152 -9.55 4.23 -10.98
C ALA A 152 -9.35 5.76 -10.94
N ILE A 153 -9.03 6.34 -9.77
CA ILE A 153 -8.66 7.76 -9.63
C ILE A 153 -7.39 8.06 -10.44
N GLY A 154 -6.38 7.21 -10.37
CA GLY A 154 -5.13 7.38 -11.13
C GLY A 154 -5.38 7.45 -12.64
N LEU A 155 -6.19 6.53 -13.18
CA LEU A 155 -6.57 6.55 -14.60
C LEU A 155 -7.44 7.77 -14.95
N GLY A 156 -8.39 8.14 -14.08
CA GLY A 156 -9.18 9.36 -14.22
C GLY A 156 -8.36 10.63 -14.28
N LEU A 157 -7.36 10.73 -13.40
CA LEU A 157 -6.39 11.82 -13.39
C LEU A 157 -5.57 11.83 -14.67
N ALA A 158 -5.10 10.68 -15.14
CA ALA A 158 -4.34 10.56 -16.40
C ALA A 158 -5.11 11.12 -17.60
N HIS A 159 -6.38 10.73 -17.74
CA HIS A 159 -7.28 11.24 -18.78
C HIS A 159 -7.48 12.75 -18.67
N THR A 160 -7.70 13.24 -17.44
CA THR A 160 -7.96 14.67 -17.19
C THR A 160 -6.73 15.52 -17.50
N LEU A 161 -5.55 15.11 -17.03
CA LEU A 161 -4.31 15.83 -17.32
C LEU A 161 -3.99 15.84 -18.81
N LYS A 162 -4.22 14.73 -19.53
CA LYS A 162 -4.01 14.67 -20.97
C LYS A 162 -4.98 15.60 -21.73
N GLN A 163 -6.25 15.65 -21.33
CA GLN A 163 -7.25 16.54 -21.93
C GLN A 163 -6.92 18.03 -21.75
N PHE A 164 -6.28 18.39 -20.63
CA PHE A 164 -5.91 19.77 -20.29
C PHE A 164 -4.39 20.01 -20.34
N GLU A 165 -3.65 19.19 -21.10
CA GLU A 165 -2.18 19.18 -21.12
C GLU A 165 -1.57 20.54 -21.44
N SER A 166 -2.23 21.34 -22.28
CA SER A 166 -1.76 22.69 -22.65
C SER A 166 -1.62 23.66 -21.47
N GLY A 167 -2.32 23.40 -20.36
CA GLY A 167 -2.23 24.21 -19.12
C GLY A 167 -1.10 23.80 -18.18
N LEU A 168 -0.44 22.67 -18.43
CA LEU A 168 0.61 22.12 -17.57
C LEU A 168 1.99 22.63 -17.98
N HIS A 169 2.95 22.64 -17.04
CA HIS A 169 4.38 22.85 -17.30
C HIS A 169 5.19 21.77 -16.56
N GLY A 170 6.47 21.62 -16.91
CA GLY A 170 7.34 20.62 -16.31
C GLY A 170 6.92 19.20 -16.68
N VAL A 171 7.01 18.30 -15.70
CA VAL A 171 6.75 16.87 -15.86
C VAL A 171 5.72 16.41 -14.83
N ILE A 172 4.74 15.64 -15.27
CA ILE A 172 3.82 14.93 -14.36
C ILE A 172 4.11 13.44 -14.39
N LYS A 173 4.31 12.83 -13.21
CA LYS A 173 4.48 11.38 -13.03
C LYS A 173 3.25 10.80 -12.34
N LEU A 174 2.69 9.74 -12.89
CA LEU A 174 1.63 8.95 -12.27
C LEU A 174 2.23 7.60 -11.86
N ILE A 175 2.24 7.34 -10.57
CA ILE A 175 2.88 6.17 -9.96
C ILE A 175 1.77 5.22 -9.53
N PHE A 176 1.74 4.03 -10.12
CA PHE A 176 0.85 2.95 -9.72
C PHE A 176 1.69 1.88 -9.02
N GLN A 177 1.54 1.86 -7.69
CA GLN A 177 2.37 1.07 -6.80
C GLN A 177 1.74 -0.31 -6.55
N PRO A 178 2.52 -1.40 -6.60
CA PRO A 178 2.06 -2.70 -6.13
C PRO A 178 2.25 -2.83 -4.61
N ALA A 179 1.67 -3.87 -4.01
CA ALA A 179 2.00 -4.36 -2.68
C ALA A 179 2.07 -3.29 -1.56
N GLU A 180 1.15 -2.32 -1.55
CA GLU A 180 1.01 -1.40 -0.42
C GLU A 180 0.64 -2.17 0.83
N GLU A 181 -0.27 -3.15 0.71
CA GLU A 181 -0.70 -3.91 1.86
C GLU A 181 0.48 -4.66 2.45
N GLY A 182 0.65 -4.56 3.77
CA GLY A 182 1.86 -5.06 4.41
C GLY A 182 3.11 -4.20 4.21
N THR A 183 3.00 -2.99 3.65
CA THR A 183 4.07 -1.99 3.49
C THR A 183 5.29 -2.51 2.73
N ARG A 184 5.10 -3.02 1.49
CA ARG A 184 6.12 -3.81 0.78
C ARG A 184 6.61 -3.16 -0.50
N GLY A 185 5.72 -2.49 -1.23
CA GLY A 185 5.97 -2.03 -2.59
C GLY A 185 6.78 -0.75 -2.69
N ALA A 186 6.46 0.25 -1.84
CA ALA A 186 7.06 1.58 -1.99
C ALA A 186 8.57 1.56 -1.86
N ARG A 187 9.12 0.72 -0.97
CA ARG A 187 10.57 0.58 -0.80
C ARG A 187 11.26 0.19 -2.10
N ALA A 188 10.68 -0.76 -2.83
CA ALA A 188 11.26 -1.24 -4.09
C ALA A 188 11.20 -0.19 -5.19
N MET A 189 10.17 0.64 -5.22
CA MET A 189 10.08 1.76 -6.17
C MET A 189 11.02 2.92 -5.80
N VAL A 190 11.15 3.22 -4.50
CA VAL A 190 12.11 4.21 -4.00
C VAL A 190 13.55 3.80 -4.31
N ASP A 191 13.91 2.53 -4.09
CA ASP A 191 15.26 2.01 -4.38
C ASP A 191 15.52 1.86 -5.89
N ALA A 192 14.49 1.92 -6.74
CA ALA A 192 14.60 2.05 -8.19
C ALA A 192 14.74 3.52 -8.65
N GLY A 193 14.66 4.49 -7.74
CA GLY A 193 14.81 5.92 -8.04
C GLY A 193 13.55 6.59 -8.61
N VAL A 194 12.38 5.96 -8.48
CA VAL A 194 11.11 6.46 -9.07
C VAL A 194 10.77 7.90 -8.67
N VAL A 195 11.17 8.33 -7.48
CA VAL A 195 10.86 9.65 -6.92
C VAL A 195 12.10 10.53 -6.66
N ASP A 196 13.26 10.17 -7.23
CA ASP A 196 14.51 10.91 -7.00
C ASP A 196 14.54 12.30 -7.66
N ASP A 197 13.75 12.47 -8.71
CA ASP A 197 13.61 13.70 -9.51
C ASP A 197 12.37 14.52 -9.14
N VAL A 198 11.57 14.08 -8.15
CA VAL A 198 10.26 14.66 -7.86
C VAL A 198 10.37 15.85 -6.93
N ASP A 199 9.83 17.00 -7.34
CA ASP A 199 9.75 18.23 -6.54
C ASP A 199 8.50 18.26 -5.65
N TYR A 200 7.37 17.73 -6.14
CA TYR A 200 6.09 17.73 -5.44
C TYR A 200 5.42 16.36 -5.51
N PHE A 201 5.21 15.71 -4.36
CA PHE A 201 4.62 14.39 -4.27
C PHE A 201 3.28 14.40 -3.53
N THR A 202 2.28 13.74 -4.10
CA THR A 202 0.97 13.54 -3.46
C THR A 202 0.55 12.09 -3.57
N ALA A 203 0.46 11.41 -2.43
CA ALA A 203 -0.26 10.13 -2.33
C ALA A 203 -1.70 10.38 -1.89
N VAL A 204 -2.60 9.43 -2.19
CA VAL A 204 -4.03 9.57 -1.90
C VAL A 204 -4.63 8.30 -1.32
N HIS A 205 -5.69 8.47 -0.53
CA HIS A 205 -6.52 7.38 -0.02
C HIS A 205 -7.99 7.75 0.00
N ILE A 206 -8.87 6.76 -0.13
CA ILE A 206 -10.32 6.88 0.02
C ILE A 206 -10.74 6.31 1.36
N GLY A 207 -11.35 7.15 2.19
CA GLY A 207 -11.92 6.75 3.46
C GLY A 207 -10.87 6.30 4.47
N THR A 208 -10.89 6.84 5.66
CA THR A 208 -10.16 6.30 6.83
C THR A 208 -10.94 6.66 8.10
N GLY A 209 -12.28 6.56 8.03
CA GLY A 209 -13.19 7.16 9.00
C GLY A 209 -13.42 8.67 8.81
N VAL A 210 -12.86 9.25 7.74
CA VAL A 210 -13.07 10.66 7.35
C VAL A 210 -14.47 10.84 6.76
N PRO A 211 -15.29 11.80 7.26
CA PRO A 211 -16.65 12.02 6.76
C PRO A 211 -16.73 12.41 5.29
N ALA A 212 -17.80 12.00 4.61
CA ALA A 212 -18.08 12.40 3.23
C ALA A 212 -18.06 13.93 3.05
N GLY A 213 -17.43 14.38 1.98
CA GLY A 213 -17.22 15.81 1.70
C GLY A 213 -16.11 16.48 2.53
N THR A 214 -15.35 15.71 3.32
CA THR A 214 -14.13 16.20 3.98
C THR A 214 -12.90 15.65 3.26
N VAL A 215 -11.90 16.50 3.04
CA VAL A 215 -10.60 16.11 2.48
C VAL A 215 -9.50 16.47 3.47
N VAL A 216 -8.74 15.48 3.92
CA VAL A 216 -7.52 15.68 4.71
C VAL A 216 -6.38 15.91 3.75
N CYS A 217 -5.63 16.99 3.89
CA CYS A 217 -4.60 17.38 2.92
C CYS A 217 -3.18 17.08 3.39
N GLY A 218 -2.99 16.74 4.66
CA GLY A 218 -1.71 16.42 5.29
C GLY A 218 -1.88 15.38 6.39
N SER A 219 -2.20 14.13 6.00
CA SER A 219 -2.30 13.03 6.97
C SER A 219 -0.94 12.75 7.63
N ASP A 220 -0.80 13.12 8.91
CA ASP A 220 0.42 13.00 9.72
C ASP A 220 0.35 11.86 10.75
N ASN A 221 -0.74 11.08 10.72
CA ASN A 221 -1.09 10.10 11.74
C ASN A 221 -0.62 8.66 11.47
N PHE A 222 0.17 8.44 10.40
CA PHE A 222 0.75 7.13 10.09
C PHE A 222 1.97 6.84 10.96
N MET A 223 1.97 5.68 11.61
CA MET A 223 3.09 5.20 12.41
C MET A 223 4.13 4.50 11.52
N ALA A 224 5.41 4.70 11.83
CA ALA A 224 6.49 3.87 11.31
C ALA A 224 6.26 2.41 11.73
N THR A 225 6.60 1.45 10.86
CA THR A 225 6.36 0.02 11.11
C THR A 225 7.46 -0.86 10.54
N THR A 226 7.69 -1.99 11.19
CA THR A 226 8.50 -3.10 10.67
C THR A 226 7.70 -4.39 10.77
N LYS A 227 7.56 -5.11 9.67
CA LYS A 227 6.91 -6.42 9.60
C LYS A 227 7.96 -7.48 9.34
N PHE A 228 7.90 -8.58 10.08
CA PHE A 228 8.86 -9.65 9.93
C PHE A 228 8.30 -10.99 10.42
N ASP A 229 8.80 -12.05 9.81
CA ASP A 229 8.54 -13.43 10.21
C ASP A 229 9.75 -13.95 11.02
N ALA A 230 9.50 -14.77 12.04
CA ALA A 230 10.52 -15.46 12.81
C ALA A 230 10.30 -16.98 12.77
N HIS A 231 11.24 -17.69 12.15
CA HIS A 231 11.22 -19.14 11.99
C HIS A 231 12.16 -19.81 13.00
N PHE A 232 11.60 -20.54 13.96
CA PHE A 232 12.35 -21.29 14.95
C PHE A 232 12.57 -22.73 14.48
N THR A 233 13.81 -23.20 14.56
CA THR A 233 14.21 -24.55 14.15
C THR A 233 14.87 -25.28 15.33
N GLY A 234 14.19 -26.30 15.83
CA GLY A 234 14.66 -27.20 16.89
C GLY A 234 14.82 -28.63 16.39
N THR A 235 14.73 -29.59 17.31
CA THR A 235 14.95 -31.01 17.04
C THR A 235 13.75 -31.82 17.51
N ALA A 236 13.19 -32.63 16.62
CA ALA A 236 12.06 -33.49 16.96
C ALA A 236 12.52 -34.65 17.83
N ALA A 237 11.72 -34.99 18.83
CA ALA A 237 11.92 -36.17 19.66
C ALA A 237 10.57 -36.75 20.09
N HIS A 238 10.57 -38.01 20.50
CA HIS A 238 9.37 -38.62 21.08
C HIS A 238 9.19 -38.13 22.51
N ALA A 239 8.08 -37.45 22.79
CA ALA A 239 7.86 -36.73 24.05
C ALA A 239 7.95 -37.62 25.30
N GLY A 240 7.62 -38.92 25.18
CA GLY A 240 7.66 -39.87 26.29
C GLY A 240 8.83 -40.86 26.29
N ALA A 241 9.64 -40.92 25.24
CA ALA A 241 10.65 -41.98 25.11
C ALA A 241 12.08 -41.46 25.28
N LYS A 242 12.40 -40.34 24.62
CA LYS A 242 13.69 -39.65 24.73
C LYS A 242 13.49 -38.13 24.71
N PRO A 243 12.76 -37.56 25.67
CA PRO A 243 12.49 -36.13 25.71
C PRO A 243 13.77 -35.27 25.76
N GLU A 244 14.86 -35.78 26.32
CA GLU A 244 16.15 -35.11 26.44
C GLU A 244 16.86 -34.82 25.11
N ASP A 245 16.49 -35.53 24.03
CA ASP A 245 17.04 -35.30 22.68
C ASP A 245 16.31 -34.16 21.93
N GLY A 246 15.19 -33.69 22.47
CA GLY A 246 14.30 -32.73 21.80
C GLY A 246 14.59 -31.28 22.15
N HIS A 247 14.65 -30.41 21.14
CA HIS A 247 14.71 -28.95 21.33
C HIS A 247 13.39 -28.34 20.83
N ASN A 248 12.60 -27.80 21.76
CA ASN A 248 11.20 -27.50 21.52
C ASN A 248 10.98 -26.08 20.94
N ALA A 249 10.82 -25.99 19.62
CA ALA A 249 10.59 -24.73 18.91
C ALA A 249 9.25 -24.06 19.26
N LEU A 250 8.21 -24.84 19.60
CA LEU A 250 6.92 -24.29 20.04
C LEU A 250 7.07 -23.51 21.34
N LEU A 251 7.79 -24.07 22.31
CA LEU A 251 8.02 -23.38 23.59
C LEU A 251 8.91 -22.15 23.44
N ALA A 252 9.92 -22.20 22.56
CA ALA A 252 10.72 -21.03 22.20
C ALA A 252 9.85 -19.91 21.61
N ALA A 253 9.00 -20.23 20.62
CA ALA A 253 8.07 -19.27 20.04
C ALA A 253 7.05 -18.73 21.05
N ALA A 254 6.54 -19.58 21.96
CA ALA A 254 5.63 -19.14 23.02
C ALA A 254 6.29 -18.14 23.99
N GLN A 255 7.53 -18.41 24.42
CA GLN A 255 8.28 -17.48 25.26
C GLN A 255 8.61 -16.19 24.51
N ALA A 256 8.99 -16.29 23.23
CA ALA A 256 9.23 -15.13 22.38
C ALA A 256 7.98 -14.26 22.28
N THR A 257 6.80 -14.83 22.04
CA THR A 257 5.53 -14.10 21.98
C THR A 257 5.26 -13.31 23.26
N LEU A 258 5.42 -13.94 24.43
CA LEU A 258 5.24 -13.23 25.71
C LEU A 258 6.28 -12.10 25.88
N ALA A 259 7.54 -12.36 25.55
CA ALA A 259 8.60 -11.36 25.66
C ALA A 259 8.40 -10.19 24.69
N LEU A 260 7.93 -10.44 23.47
CA LEU A 260 7.58 -9.42 22.47
C LEU A 260 6.49 -8.48 22.97
N HIS A 261 5.42 -9.03 23.57
CA HIS A 261 4.35 -8.23 24.15
C HIS A 261 4.72 -7.55 25.48
N ALA A 262 5.86 -7.94 26.09
CA ALA A 262 6.40 -7.32 27.30
C ALA A 262 7.45 -6.22 27.01
N ILE A 263 7.71 -5.89 25.74
CA ILE A 263 8.62 -4.79 25.37
C ILE A 263 8.11 -3.50 26.02
N ALA A 264 8.99 -2.84 26.79
CA ALA A 264 8.64 -1.62 27.49
C ALA A 264 8.29 -0.49 26.51
N PRO A 265 7.27 0.34 26.81
CA PRO A 265 6.90 1.50 25.99
C PRO A 265 8.04 2.52 25.95
N HIS A 266 8.01 3.40 24.95
CA HIS A 266 9.00 4.47 24.77
C HIS A 266 8.49 5.81 25.32
N SER A 267 9.36 6.60 25.96
CA SER A 267 8.96 7.87 26.61
C SER A 267 8.60 8.98 25.62
N GLU A 268 9.15 8.94 24.40
CA GLU A 268 8.95 9.97 23.37
C GLU A 268 7.65 9.79 22.58
N GLY A 269 6.92 8.69 22.75
CA GLY A 269 5.66 8.50 22.03
C GLY A 269 5.13 7.07 22.01
N ALA A 270 4.01 6.90 21.32
CA ALA A 270 3.31 5.64 21.21
C ALA A 270 4.14 4.59 20.45
N SER A 271 4.08 3.34 20.91
CA SER A 271 4.63 2.15 20.25
C SER A 271 3.61 1.01 20.27
N ARG A 272 3.75 0.05 19.34
CA ARG A 272 2.94 -1.17 19.28
C ARG A 272 3.84 -2.37 18.93
N VAL A 273 3.46 -3.53 19.42
CA VAL A 273 3.99 -4.84 18.99
C VAL A 273 2.80 -5.77 18.88
N ASN A 274 2.75 -6.56 17.80
CA ASN A 274 1.72 -7.56 17.64
C ASN A 274 2.30 -8.84 17.03
N VAL A 275 2.06 -9.97 17.70
CA VAL A 275 2.25 -11.31 17.11
C VAL A 275 0.90 -11.74 16.53
N GLY A 276 0.71 -11.52 15.23
CA GLY A 276 -0.57 -11.77 14.57
C GLY A 276 -0.81 -13.25 14.27
N VAL A 277 0.24 -14.03 14.08
CA VAL A 277 0.15 -15.47 13.77
C VAL A 277 1.23 -16.23 14.54
N MET A 278 0.84 -17.37 15.11
CA MET A 278 1.75 -18.37 15.66
C MET A 278 1.34 -19.76 15.15
N GLN A 279 2.27 -20.47 14.50
CA GLN A 279 2.07 -21.84 14.03
C GLN A 279 3.23 -22.71 14.50
N ALA A 280 2.96 -23.87 15.09
CA ALA A 280 4.02 -24.73 15.61
C ALA A 280 3.59 -26.20 15.76
N GLY A 281 4.55 -27.11 15.59
CA GLY A 281 4.38 -28.54 15.81
C GLY A 281 3.68 -29.28 14.66
N SER A 282 3.72 -30.62 14.73
CA SER A 282 3.19 -31.51 13.69
C SER A 282 2.33 -32.64 14.25
N GLY A 283 2.44 -32.97 15.54
CA GLY A 283 1.71 -34.07 16.16
C GLY A 283 1.74 -34.00 17.68
N ARG A 284 0.72 -34.59 18.31
CA ARG A 284 0.49 -34.48 19.77
C ARG A 284 1.62 -35.08 20.62
N ASN A 285 2.26 -36.15 20.15
CA ASN A 285 3.29 -36.89 20.87
C ASN A 285 4.73 -36.61 20.37
N VAL A 286 4.90 -35.61 19.51
CA VAL A 286 6.19 -35.22 18.94
C VAL A 286 6.61 -33.89 19.54
N VAL A 287 7.84 -33.80 20.05
CA VAL A 287 8.43 -32.52 20.46
C VAL A 287 8.54 -31.62 19.23
N PRO A 288 7.89 -30.44 19.21
CA PRO A 288 7.87 -29.56 18.03
C PRO A 288 9.28 -29.09 17.61
N ALA A 289 9.68 -29.43 16.39
CA ALA A 289 10.95 -29.00 15.80
C ALA A 289 10.85 -27.71 14.98
N SER A 290 9.65 -27.20 14.73
CA SER A 290 9.43 -25.99 13.93
C SER A 290 8.32 -25.14 14.53
N ALA A 291 8.53 -23.83 14.50
CA ALA A 291 7.54 -22.81 14.80
C ALA A 291 7.74 -21.55 13.95
N LEU A 292 6.66 -20.86 13.62
CA LEU A 292 6.62 -19.61 12.88
C LEU A 292 5.84 -18.57 13.68
N LEU A 293 6.42 -17.38 13.84
CA LEU A 293 5.73 -16.17 14.27
C LEU A 293 5.66 -15.16 13.13
N LYS A 294 4.49 -14.55 12.90
CA LYS A 294 4.36 -13.36 12.06
C LYS A 294 4.13 -12.14 12.94
N VAL A 295 5.05 -11.19 12.89
CA VAL A 295 5.16 -10.10 13.86
C VAL A 295 5.17 -8.75 13.15
N GLU A 296 4.57 -7.75 13.78
CA GLU A 296 4.79 -6.34 13.43
C GLU A 296 5.12 -5.48 14.64
N THR A 297 5.94 -4.47 14.42
CA THR A 297 6.23 -3.38 15.37
C THR A 297 5.77 -2.07 14.80
N ARG A 298 5.34 -1.14 15.65
CA ARG A 298 5.06 0.25 15.24
C ARG A 298 5.63 1.25 16.22
N GLY A 299 5.96 2.44 15.72
CA GLY A 299 6.37 3.59 16.51
C GLY A 299 5.80 4.89 15.93
N ALA A 300 5.46 5.84 16.82
CA ALA A 300 5.00 7.17 16.41
C ALA A 300 6.08 7.96 15.64
N SER A 301 7.33 7.52 15.73
CA SER A 301 8.47 7.99 14.94
C SER A 301 9.34 6.80 14.54
N ASP A 302 10.25 7.01 13.57
CA ASP A 302 11.20 5.99 13.14
C ASP A 302 12.10 5.52 14.28
N VAL A 303 12.54 6.45 15.13
CA VAL A 303 13.39 6.16 16.31
C VAL A 303 12.66 5.21 17.26
N ILE A 304 11.38 5.45 17.51
CA ILE A 304 10.56 4.60 18.39
C ILE A 304 10.38 3.21 17.76
N ASN A 305 10.04 3.13 16.47
CA ASN A 305 9.87 1.85 15.79
C ASN A 305 11.17 1.04 15.78
N GLN A 306 12.31 1.69 15.53
CA GLN A 306 13.63 1.07 15.57
C GLN A 306 13.97 0.52 16.96
N TYR A 307 13.71 1.28 18.02
CA TYR A 307 13.87 0.79 19.40
C TYR A 307 13.05 -0.49 19.64
N VAL A 308 11.76 -0.48 19.27
CA VAL A 308 10.86 -1.63 19.46
C VAL A 308 11.36 -2.84 18.67
N PHE A 309 11.75 -2.63 17.41
CA PHE A 309 12.27 -3.69 16.55
C PHE A 309 13.57 -4.30 17.10
N GLU A 310 14.50 -3.50 17.60
CA GLU A 310 15.72 -4.00 18.23
C GLU A 310 15.44 -4.82 19.49
N ARG A 311 14.49 -4.37 20.33
CA ARG A 311 14.05 -5.15 21.50
C ARG A 311 13.37 -6.45 21.08
N ALA A 312 12.61 -6.43 19.99
CA ALA A 312 11.96 -7.62 19.44
C ALA A 312 12.99 -8.67 18.97
N GLN A 313 14.03 -8.25 18.23
CA GLN A 313 15.11 -9.15 17.82
C GLN A 313 15.81 -9.78 19.04
N GLN A 314 16.08 -8.99 20.08
CA GLN A 314 16.70 -9.50 21.32
C GLN A 314 15.80 -10.49 22.07
N ALA A 315 14.50 -10.20 22.17
CA ALA A 315 13.52 -11.09 22.81
C ALA A 315 13.44 -12.44 22.10
N ILE A 316 13.37 -12.42 20.77
CA ILE A 316 13.32 -13.61 19.91
C ILE A 316 14.59 -14.43 20.05
N GLN A 317 15.77 -13.79 19.97
CA GLN A 317 17.05 -14.48 20.09
C GLN A 317 17.27 -15.06 21.49
N GLY A 318 16.86 -14.33 22.53
CA GLY A 318 16.91 -14.81 23.93
C GLY A 318 16.03 -16.05 24.12
N ALA A 319 14.80 -16.02 23.63
CA ALA A 319 13.90 -17.16 23.67
C ALA A 319 14.45 -18.36 22.88
N ALA A 320 15.02 -18.15 21.70
CA ALA A 320 15.67 -19.23 20.94
C ALA A 320 16.81 -19.87 21.74
N THR A 321 17.63 -19.04 22.39
CA THR A 321 18.75 -19.48 23.25
C THR A 321 18.28 -20.31 24.44
N MET A 322 17.19 -19.91 25.12
CA MET A 322 16.64 -20.62 26.28
C MET A 322 16.31 -22.09 25.98
N TYR A 323 15.90 -22.39 24.74
CA TYR A 323 15.49 -23.75 24.33
C TYR A 323 16.51 -24.44 23.43
N GLY A 324 17.67 -23.84 23.20
CA GLY A 324 18.72 -24.41 22.32
C GLY A 324 18.26 -24.57 20.87
N VAL A 325 17.39 -23.71 20.37
CA VAL A 325 16.88 -23.74 18.98
C VAL A 325 17.54 -22.65 18.14
N GLY A 326 17.62 -22.87 16.83
CA GLY A 326 17.96 -21.82 15.88
C GLY A 326 16.75 -20.91 15.62
N VAL A 327 17.01 -19.67 15.21
CA VAL A 327 15.97 -18.76 14.71
C VAL A 327 16.48 -17.94 13.54
N GLU A 328 15.65 -17.79 12.52
CA GLU A 328 15.87 -16.90 11.38
C GLU A 328 14.75 -15.86 11.33
N THR A 329 15.10 -14.58 11.20
CA THR A 329 14.15 -13.49 11.02
C THR A 329 14.20 -12.98 9.58
N ARG A 330 13.03 -12.84 8.95
CA ARG A 330 12.88 -12.37 7.58
C ARG A 330 12.03 -11.11 7.57
N LEU A 331 12.54 -10.02 6.99
CA LEU A 331 11.77 -8.80 6.77
C LEU A 331 10.67 -9.04 5.74
N MET A 332 9.45 -8.61 6.09
CA MET A 332 8.24 -8.81 5.31
C MET A 332 7.62 -7.50 4.82
N GLY A 333 8.03 -6.35 5.37
CA GLY A 333 7.61 -5.02 4.97
C GLY A 333 8.05 -3.95 5.97
N ALA A 334 8.05 -2.70 5.57
CA ALA A 334 8.36 -1.57 6.44
C ALA A 334 7.81 -0.25 5.90
N ALA A 335 7.50 0.68 6.80
CA ALA A 335 7.20 2.07 6.46
C ALA A 335 7.78 3.02 7.51
N THR A 336 7.85 4.31 7.16
CA THR A 336 8.31 5.39 8.05
C THR A 336 7.11 6.18 8.58
N ALA A 337 7.32 7.05 9.57
CA ALA A 337 6.27 7.93 10.04
C ALA A 337 5.95 9.00 8.98
N SER A 338 4.68 9.41 8.89
CA SER A 338 4.29 10.49 7.98
C SER A 338 4.66 11.86 8.54
N SER A 339 5.27 12.71 7.72
CA SER A 339 5.54 14.12 8.04
C SER A 339 5.24 14.99 6.82
N PRO A 340 3.98 15.37 6.58
CA PRO A 340 3.61 16.19 5.42
C PRO A 340 4.30 17.56 5.40
N SER A 341 4.68 18.04 4.21
CA SER A 341 5.31 19.35 4.03
C SER A 341 4.27 20.48 4.16
N PRO A 342 4.40 21.41 5.14
CA PRO A 342 3.35 22.39 5.44
C PRO A 342 2.93 23.28 4.26
N GLN A 343 3.89 23.70 3.43
CA GLN A 343 3.62 24.51 2.24
C GLN A 343 2.81 23.74 1.19
N TRP A 344 3.13 22.47 0.97
CA TRP A 344 2.37 21.61 0.07
C TRP A 344 0.98 21.30 0.60
N VAL A 345 0.84 21.02 1.90
CA VAL A 345 -0.48 20.83 2.53
C VAL A 345 -1.36 22.07 2.33
N ALA A 346 -0.81 23.27 2.56
CA ALA A 346 -1.55 24.52 2.36
C ALA A 346 -1.99 24.68 0.89
N TRP A 347 -1.13 24.33 -0.07
CA TRP A 347 -1.50 24.33 -1.49
C TRP A 347 -2.65 23.37 -1.78
N LEU A 348 -2.55 22.13 -1.31
CA LEU A 348 -3.58 21.10 -1.49
C LEU A 348 -4.92 21.53 -0.88
N GLN A 349 -4.91 22.16 0.31
CA GLN A 349 -6.13 22.70 0.92
C GLN A 349 -6.79 23.78 0.06
N ILE A 350 -6.01 24.70 -0.51
CA ILE A 350 -6.52 25.77 -1.38
C ILE A 350 -7.20 25.17 -2.62
N GLN A 351 -6.64 24.09 -3.18
CA GLN A 351 -7.22 23.44 -4.36
C GLN A 351 -8.44 22.59 -4.02
N ALA A 352 -8.39 21.81 -2.94
CA ALA A 352 -9.50 20.99 -2.47
C ALA A 352 -10.72 21.83 -2.12
N ALA A 353 -10.54 23.00 -1.47
CA ALA A 353 -11.63 23.89 -1.10
C ALA A 353 -12.40 24.49 -2.29
N GLN A 354 -11.88 24.39 -3.52
CA GLN A 354 -12.53 24.87 -4.73
C GLN A 354 -13.37 23.80 -5.44
N VAL A 355 -13.33 22.55 -4.98
CA VAL A 355 -14.00 21.42 -5.63
C VAL A 355 -15.43 21.29 -5.13
N ALA A 356 -16.37 21.21 -6.06
CA ALA A 356 -17.76 20.94 -5.72
C ALA A 356 -17.89 19.58 -5.04
N GLY A 357 -18.56 19.54 -3.88
CA GLY A 357 -18.66 18.34 -3.03
C GLY A 357 -17.64 18.27 -1.91
N VAL A 358 -16.61 19.14 -1.91
CA VAL A 358 -15.73 19.33 -0.74
C VAL A 358 -16.31 20.42 0.15
N ASN A 359 -16.83 20.00 1.30
CA ASN A 359 -17.37 20.88 2.34
C ASN A 359 -16.27 21.38 3.29
N GLN A 360 -15.25 20.56 3.52
CA GLN A 360 -14.13 20.86 4.41
C GLN A 360 -12.82 20.33 3.83
N ALA A 361 -11.82 21.22 3.67
CA ALA A 361 -10.45 20.84 3.37
C ALA A 361 -9.59 21.11 4.63
N ILE A 362 -9.22 20.05 5.34
CA ILE A 362 -8.54 20.14 6.63
C ILE A 362 -7.09 19.71 6.51
N GLU A 363 -6.25 20.26 7.40
CA GLU A 363 -4.81 19.98 7.40
C GLU A 363 -4.55 18.54 7.83
N ARG A 364 -5.09 18.17 9.00
CA ARG A 364 -4.88 16.86 9.64
C ARG A 364 -6.12 16.40 10.40
N VAL A 365 -6.12 15.13 10.79
CA VAL A 365 -7.11 14.54 11.71
C VAL A 365 -6.38 14.01 12.93
N GLU A 366 -6.85 14.38 14.12
CA GLU A 366 -6.32 13.86 15.39
C GLU A 366 -6.93 12.48 15.70
N ALA A 367 -6.62 11.50 14.86
CA ALA A 367 -7.00 10.10 15.04
C ALA A 367 -5.81 9.20 14.69
N PRO A 368 -5.55 8.10 15.43
CA PRO A 368 -4.53 7.15 15.02
C PRO A 368 -4.88 6.59 13.64
N ALA A 369 -4.00 6.76 12.65
CA ALA A 369 -4.03 5.95 11.44
C ALA A 369 -3.01 4.82 11.56
N GLY A 370 -3.20 3.77 10.77
CA GLY A 370 -2.33 2.62 10.76
C GLY A 370 -0.91 2.96 10.29
N SER A 371 -0.50 2.36 9.18
CA SER A 371 0.81 2.56 8.56
C SER A 371 0.61 2.45 7.07
N GLU A 372 1.43 3.18 6.31
CA GLU A 372 1.30 3.30 4.85
C GLU A 372 2.71 3.51 4.29
N ASP A 373 3.07 2.75 3.25
CA ASP A 373 4.44 2.76 2.73
C ASP A 373 4.74 3.90 1.75
N ALA A 374 3.73 4.65 1.28
CA ALA A 374 3.91 5.91 0.57
C ALA A 374 4.73 6.93 1.40
N THR A 375 4.75 6.80 2.72
CA THR A 375 5.63 7.56 3.62
C THR A 375 7.11 7.43 3.26
N LEU A 376 7.53 6.28 2.71
CA LEU A 376 8.91 6.09 2.22
C LEU A 376 9.20 6.97 1.00
N MET A 377 8.24 7.11 0.09
CA MET A 377 8.34 8.03 -1.05
C MET A 377 8.36 9.48 -0.58
N MET A 378 7.47 9.85 0.34
CA MET A 378 7.43 11.20 0.94
C MET A 378 8.79 11.56 1.57
N ALA A 379 9.32 10.67 2.41
CA ALA A 379 10.60 10.88 3.07
C ALA A 379 11.78 10.94 2.09
N ARG A 380 11.70 10.26 0.95
CA ARG A 380 12.72 10.32 -0.12
C ARG A 380 12.69 11.66 -0.84
N VAL A 381 11.50 12.10 -1.25
CA VAL A 381 11.28 13.40 -1.91
C VAL A 381 11.77 14.55 -1.02
N GLN A 382 11.42 14.53 0.27
CA GLN A 382 11.87 15.54 1.23
C GLN A 382 13.38 15.53 1.47
N ARG A 383 14.02 14.35 1.46
CA ARG A 383 15.49 14.24 1.52
C ARG A 383 16.17 14.86 0.29
N HIS A 384 15.50 14.86 -0.85
CA HIS A 384 15.92 15.55 -2.08
C HIS A 384 15.38 16.99 -2.18
N GLN A 385 14.95 17.58 -1.06
CA GLN A 385 14.47 18.97 -0.95
C GLN A 385 13.12 19.26 -1.63
N GLY A 386 12.44 18.23 -2.14
CA GLY A 386 11.05 18.34 -2.60
C GLY A 386 10.05 18.41 -1.45
N GLN A 387 8.78 18.59 -1.79
CA GLN A 387 7.66 18.63 -0.85
C GLN A 387 6.72 17.46 -1.08
N ALA A 388 6.17 16.92 0.01
CA ALA A 388 5.34 15.73 -0.08
C ALA A 388 4.16 15.80 0.89
N SER A 389 3.03 15.23 0.49
CA SER A 389 1.87 15.07 1.36
C SER A 389 1.06 13.83 1.01
N TYR A 390 0.15 13.49 1.92
CA TYR A 390 -0.80 12.41 1.79
C TYR A 390 -2.22 12.93 1.98
N MET A 391 -3.06 12.79 0.96
CA MET A 391 -4.45 13.23 1.00
C MET A 391 -5.40 12.08 1.31
N VAL A 392 -6.41 12.35 2.12
CA VAL A 392 -7.51 11.40 2.36
C VAL A 392 -8.83 12.03 1.93
N PHE A 393 -9.54 11.36 1.03
CA PHE A 393 -10.86 11.74 0.58
C PHE A 393 -11.93 11.00 1.40
N GLY A 394 -12.67 11.74 2.21
CA GLY A 394 -13.73 11.20 3.04
C GLY A 394 -14.93 10.71 2.22
N THR A 395 -15.51 9.60 2.66
CA THR A 395 -16.67 8.97 2.01
C THR A 395 -17.44 8.13 3.02
N GLN A 396 -18.69 7.82 2.71
CA GLN A 396 -19.45 6.84 3.48
C GLN A 396 -18.95 5.44 3.14
N LEU A 397 -18.67 4.65 4.17
CA LEU A 397 -18.27 3.26 4.06
C LEU A 397 -19.41 2.34 4.47
N ALA A 398 -19.56 1.20 3.77
CA ALA A 398 -20.47 0.13 4.16
C ALA A 398 -19.94 -0.64 5.40
N ALA A 399 -18.62 -0.80 5.47
CA ALA A 399 -17.89 -1.31 6.62
C ALA A 399 -16.48 -0.68 6.67
N GLY A 400 -15.81 -0.77 7.81
CA GLY A 400 -14.44 -0.27 7.94
C GLY A 400 -13.45 -1.00 7.03
N HIS A 401 -12.30 -0.38 6.79
CA HIS A 401 -11.19 -0.99 6.05
C HIS A 401 -10.82 -2.36 6.63
N HIS A 402 -10.43 -3.28 5.75
CA HIS A 402 -10.04 -4.67 6.04
C HIS A 402 -11.20 -5.53 6.57
N ASN A 403 -12.45 -5.14 6.30
CA ASN A 403 -13.64 -5.92 6.58
C ASN A 403 -14.20 -6.56 5.30
N GLU A 404 -14.74 -7.78 5.42
CA GLU A 404 -15.30 -8.56 4.32
C GLU A 404 -16.53 -7.91 3.65
N LYS A 405 -17.11 -6.88 4.28
CA LYS A 405 -18.24 -6.07 3.78
C LYS A 405 -17.83 -4.66 3.37
N PHE A 406 -16.54 -4.39 3.24
CA PHE A 406 -16.05 -3.08 2.82
C PHE A 406 -16.59 -2.71 1.44
N ASP A 407 -17.10 -1.49 1.34
CA ASP A 407 -17.50 -0.82 0.10
C ASP A 407 -17.63 0.68 0.40
N PHE A 408 -17.60 1.52 -0.62
CA PHE A 408 -17.65 2.98 -0.48
C PHE A 408 -18.49 3.66 -1.57
N ASP A 409 -18.98 4.87 -1.30
CA ASP A 409 -19.72 5.68 -2.28
C ASP A 409 -18.78 6.16 -3.42
N GLU A 410 -19.06 5.71 -4.64
CA GLU A 410 -18.28 5.98 -5.87
C GLU A 410 -18.23 7.46 -6.26
N GLN A 411 -19.11 8.32 -5.71
CA GLN A 411 -19.07 9.77 -5.96
C GLN A 411 -17.73 10.40 -5.55
N VAL A 412 -17.03 9.81 -4.57
CA VAL A 412 -15.72 10.29 -4.11
C VAL A 412 -14.65 10.25 -5.22
N LEU A 413 -14.78 9.35 -6.21
CA LEU A 413 -13.81 9.18 -7.29
C LEU A 413 -13.68 10.47 -8.12
N ALA A 414 -14.81 11.09 -8.48
CA ALA A 414 -14.80 12.33 -9.27
C ALA A 414 -14.23 13.52 -8.47
N ILE A 415 -14.53 13.58 -7.16
CA ILE A 415 -14.00 14.61 -6.26
C ILE A 415 -12.48 14.51 -6.16
N ALA A 416 -11.95 13.29 -6.00
CA ALA A 416 -10.52 13.06 -5.94
C ALA A 416 -9.82 13.43 -7.25
N VAL A 417 -10.35 12.98 -8.39
CA VAL A 417 -9.80 13.33 -9.72
C VAL A 417 -9.79 14.85 -9.94
N GLU A 418 -10.88 15.57 -9.61
CA GLU A 418 -10.92 17.02 -9.77
C GLU A 418 -9.92 17.73 -8.86
N THR A 419 -9.80 17.30 -7.60
CA THR A 419 -8.87 17.87 -6.63
C THR A 419 -7.42 17.73 -7.09
N LEU A 420 -7.02 16.55 -7.54
CA LEU A 420 -5.67 16.28 -8.01
C LEU A 420 -5.38 16.99 -9.34
N ALA A 421 -6.34 17.01 -10.27
CA ALA A 421 -6.18 17.73 -11.53
C ALA A 421 -6.01 19.25 -11.30
N ARG A 422 -6.77 19.85 -10.37
CA ARG A 422 -6.60 21.25 -9.95
C ARG A 422 -5.23 21.51 -9.36
N THR A 423 -4.73 20.59 -8.55
CA THR A 423 -3.40 20.66 -7.92
C THR A 423 -2.31 20.87 -8.96
N ALA A 424 -2.34 20.12 -10.05
CA ALA A 424 -1.41 20.29 -11.16
C ALA A 424 -1.74 21.53 -12.00
N LEU A 425 -2.97 21.66 -12.52
CA LEU A 425 -3.33 22.69 -13.50
C LEU A 425 -3.21 24.13 -12.96
N ASN A 426 -3.51 24.33 -11.68
CA ASN A 426 -3.45 25.65 -11.06
C ASN A 426 -2.07 25.96 -10.46
N PHE A 427 -1.09 25.05 -10.56
CA PHE A 427 0.22 25.24 -9.95
C PHE A 427 0.85 26.56 -10.43
N PRO A 428 1.44 27.37 -9.53
CA PRO A 428 2.04 28.66 -9.88
C PRO A 428 3.40 28.47 -10.59
N TRP A 429 3.38 27.98 -11.83
CA TRP A 429 4.54 27.55 -12.63
C TRP A 429 5.67 28.58 -12.75
N THR A 430 5.39 29.87 -12.60
CA THR A 430 6.38 30.96 -12.71
C THR A 430 7.11 31.28 -11.40
N ARG A 431 6.56 30.92 -10.25
CA ARG A 431 7.09 31.34 -8.93
C ARG A 431 7.21 30.22 -7.89
N GLY A 432 6.69 29.03 -8.18
CA GLY A 432 6.55 27.98 -7.17
C GLY A 432 5.55 28.36 -6.08
N ILE A 433 5.43 27.51 -5.07
CA ILE A 433 4.58 27.74 -3.88
C ILE A 433 5.36 28.33 -2.71
#